data_AF-A0A7Y8JA83-F1
#
_entry.id   AF-A0A7Y8JA83-F1
#
_cell.length_a   1.000
_cell.length_b   1.000
_cell.length_c   1.000
_cell.angle_alpha   90.00
_cell.angle_beta   90.00
_cell.angle_gamma   90.00
#
_symmetry.space_group_name_H-M   'P 1'
#
loop_
_entity.id
_entity.type
_entity.pdbx_description
1 polymer ?
#
loop_
_entity_poly.entity_id
_entity_poly.type
_entity_poly.pdbx_seq_one_letter_code
_entity_poly.pdbx_strand_id
1 'polypeptide(L)'
;MGAHHPECPDRLGAIQDRLIASGLDMYLNYYDAPLVTREQLMRAHPAEYIDFIHASAPERGIHHLDPDTAMSPGTLQAALRAAGAGVLATDLVMKGEVRAAFCAVRPPGHHAERAKPMGFCFFNNIAIAARHALDHWGLARVAVVDFDVHHGNGTEDILANDMRTLMVSMFQHPFYPYCGTENPAPNMCNIPVKAGLRGDGFREMVTEKWLPRLTEFAPELIFVSAGFDAHYEDDMASLGLVESDYAWVTEQLLEVARQSAQGRIVSMLEGGYALSALARSVSAHIKALAEI
;
A
#
# COMPACT_ATOMS: atom_id res chain seq x y z
N MET A 1 -1.53 14.40 13.30
CA MET A 1 -0.39 15.34 13.18
C MET A 1 -0.90 16.80 13.15
N GLY A 2 -1.77 17.21 14.09
CA GLY A 2 -2.48 18.50 14.05
C GLY A 2 -3.78 18.46 13.21
N ALA A 3 -4.58 19.54 13.28
CA ALA A 3 -5.92 19.61 12.66
C ALA A 3 -5.91 19.86 11.14
N HIS A 4 -4.80 20.32 10.58
CA HIS A 4 -4.67 20.66 9.15
C HIS A 4 -3.83 19.64 8.36
N HIS A 5 -3.44 18.54 8.99
CA HIS A 5 -2.61 17.54 8.35
C HIS A 5 -3.44 16.71 7.36
N PRO A 6 -3.01 16.53 6.10
CA PRO A 6 -3.80 15.82 5.09
C PRO A 6 -3.98 14.33 5.43
N GLU A 7 -2.97 13.72 6.04
CA GLU A 7 -3.07 12.37 6.64
C GLU A 7 -3.90 12.45 7.94
N CYS A 8 -5.23 12.45 7.81
CA CYS A 8 -6.17 12.65 8.92
C CYS A 8 -7.11 11.44 9.15
N PRO A 9 -7.68 11.27 10.36
CA PRO A 9 -8.62 10.19 10.67
C PRO A 9 -9.86 10.16 9.78
N ASP A 10 -10.32 11.32 9.30
CA ASP A 10 -11.51 11.45 8.46
C ASP A 10 -11.38 10.70 7.13
N ARG A 11 -10.15 10.38 6.69
CA ARG A 11 -9.89 9.50 5.55
C ARG A 11 -10.58 8.13 5.70
N LEU A 12 -10.48 7.50 6.87
CA LEU A 12 -11.15 6.22 7.13
C LEU A 12 -12.66 6.39 7.31
N GLY A 13 -13.09 7.49 7.92
CA GLY A 13 -14.51 7.83 8.04
C GLY A 13 -15.18 7.98 6.67
N ALA A 14 -14.55 8.73 5.76
CA ALA A 14 -15.06 8.93 4.41
C ALA A 14 -15.18 7.62 3.61
N ILE A 15 -14.20 6.72 3.74
CA ILE A 15 -14.26 5.39 3.14
C ILE A 15 -15.46 4.62 3.70
N GLN A 16 -15.60 4.55 5.03
CA GLN A 16 -16.69 3.83 5.68
C GLN A 16 -18.06 4.38 5.26
N ASP A 17 -18.25 5.70 5.27
CA ASP A 17 -19.50 6.35 4.87
C ASP A 17 -19.86 6.00 3.42
N ARG A 18 -18.87 5.94 2.52
CA ARG A 18 -19.10 5.58 1.13
C ARG A 18 -19.44 4.10 0.95
N LEU A 19 -18.81 3.20 1.71
CA LEU A 19 -19.14 1.78 1.68
C LEU A 19 -20.61 1.56 2.08
N ILE A 20 -21.07 2.23 3.14
CA ILE A 20 -22.47 2.20 3.58
C ILE A 20 -23.39 2.81 2.51
N ALA A 21 -23.07 4.02 2.02
CA ALA A 21 -23.92 4.74 1.07
C ALA A 21 -24.06 4.01 -0.28
N SER A 22 -23.07 3.22 -0.68
CA SER A 22 -23.11 2.39 -1.89
C SER A 22 -23.75 1.01 -1.67
N GLY A 23 -24.02 0.63 -0.41
CA GLY A 23 -24.49 -0.70 -0.03
C GLY A 23 -23.44 -1.80 -0.22
N LEU A 24 -22.17 -1.43 -0.41
CA LEU A 24 -21.07 -2.37 -0.62
C LEU A 24 -20.72 -3.10 0.69
N ASP A 25 -20.91 -2.44 1.83
CA ASP A 25 -20.72 -2.99 3.17
C ASP A 25 -21.46 -4.32 3.39
N MET A 26 -22.65 -4.48 2.80
CA MET A 26 -23.44 -5.71 2.89
C MET A 26 -22.81 -6.92 2.19
N TYR A 27 -21.81 -6.71 1.32
CA TYR A 27 -21.11 -7.75 0.58
C TYR A 27 -19.71 -8.06 1.14
N LEU A 28 -19.30 -7.37 2.21
CA LEU A 28 -17.95 -7.48 2.76
C LEU A 28 -17.96 -8.23 4.10
N ASN A 29 -16.92 -9.04 4.31
CA ASN A 29 -16.60 -9.58 5.63
C ASN A 29 -15.65 -8.61 6.34
N TYR A 30 -16.02 -8.19 7.55
CA TYR A 30 -15.22 -7.27 8.36
C TYR A 30 -14.39 -8.03 9.38
N TYR A 31 -13.13 -7.63 9.52
CA TYR A 31 -12.16 -8.21 10.46
C TYR A 31 -11.47 -7.11 11.25
N ASP A 32 -11.26 -7.34 12.55
CA ASP A 32 -10.47 -6.47 13.39
C ASP A 32 -8.98 -6.74 13.18
N ALA A 33 -8.23 -5.71 12.78
CA ALA A 33 -6.79 -5.82 12.60
C ALA A 33 -6.11 -6.15 13.95
N PRO A 34 -5.31 -7.23 14.08
CA PRO A 34 -4.59 -7.54 15.31
C PRO A 34 -3.40 -6.58 15.50
N LEU A 35 -2.76 -6.62 16.67
CA LEU A 35 -1.44 -6.00 16.81
C LEU A 35 -0.41 -6.89 16.14
N VAL A 36 0.41 -6.31 15.27
CA VAL A 36 1.59 -6.99 14.72
C VAL A 36 2.55 -7.38 15.86
N THR A 37 3.16 -8.55 15.75
CA THR A 37 4.18 -9.01 16.69
C THR A 37 5.54 -8.42 16.34
N ARG A 38 6.46 -8.38 17.32
CA ARG A 38 7.85 -7.96 17.08
C ARG A 38 8.54 -8.85 16.03
N GLU A 39 8.29 -10.16 16.05
CA GLU A 39 8.83 -11.09 15.06
C GLU A 39 8.33 -10.76 13.65
N GLN A 40 7.06 -10.37 13.51
CA GLN A 40 6.50 -9.93 12.23
C GLN A 40 7.13 -8.63 11.73
N LEU A 41 7.31 -7.64 12.61
CA LEU A 41 8.02 -6.40 12.25
C LEU A 41 9.46 -6.66 11.81
N MET A 42 10.15 -7.59 12.47
CA MET A 42 11.54 -7.95 12.17
C MET A 42 11.75 -8.56 10.78
N ARG A 43 10.68 -8.94 10.08
CA ARG A 43 10.76 -9.42 8.70
C ARG A 43 11.13 -8.31 7.70
N ALA A 44 10.84 -7.06 8.04
CA ALA A 44 11.10 -5.90 7.18
C ALA A 44 12.11 -4.91 7.81
N HIS A 45 12.08 -4.76 9.13
CA HIS A 45 12.87 -3.76 9.85
C HIS A 45 13.85 -4.41 10.85
N PRO A 46 15.04 -3.83 11.06
CA PRO A 46 15.98 -4.32 12.08
C PRO A 46 15.44 -4.03 13.48
N ALA A 47 15.96 -4.77 14.47
CA ALA A 47 15.53 -4.67 15.86
C ALA A 47 15.67 -3.24 16.41
N GLU A 48 16.78 -2.57 16.09
CA GLU A 48 17.12 -1.24 16.56
C GLU A 48 16.12 -0.18 16.05
N TYR A 49 15.64 -0.34 14.81
CA TYR A 49 14.60 0.52 14.26
C TYR A 49 13.27 0.35 15.00
N ILE A 50 12.88 -0.90 15.24
CA ILE A 50 11.63 -1.22 15.96
C ILE A 50 11.68 -0.62 17.37
N ASP A 51 12.80 -0.80 18.06
CA ASP A 51 13.00 -0.29 19.41
C ASP A 51 13.00 1.26 19.42
N PHE A 52 13.60 1.89 18.40
CA PHE A 52 13.54 3.35 18.21
C PHE A 52 12.11 3.86 18.03
N ILE A 53 11.29 3.26 17.17
CA ILE A 53 9.90 3.67 16.96
C ILE A 53 9.08 3.51 18.25
N HIS A 54 9.29 2.42 19.00
CA HIS A 54 8.60 2.21 20.29
C HIS A 54 9.00 3.27 21.32
N ALA A 55 10.30 3.58 21.42
CA ALA A 55 10.81 4.59 22.35
C ALA A 55 10.39 6.02 21.98
N SER A 56 10.06 6.27 20.72
CA SER A 56 9.67 7.60 20.21
C SER A 56 8.19 7.94 20.43
N ALA A 57 7.38 6.97 20.85
CA ALA A 57 5.96 7.19 21.11
C ALA A 57 5.77 8.09 22.35
N PRO A 58 5.22 9.31 22.21
CA PRO A 58 5.11 10.23 23.34
C PRO A 58 3.91 9.86 24.22
N GLU A 59 4.04 9.99 25.54
CA GLU A 59 2.88 9.89 26.44
C GLU A 59 1.88 11.04 26.27
N ARG A 60 2.38 12.23 25.88
CA ARG A 60 1.60 13.46 25.66
C ARG A 60 2.23 14.29 24.54
N GLY A 61 1.39 15.08 23.85
CA GLY A 61 1.85 16.00 22.81
C GLY A 61 2.18 15.30 21.50
N ILE A 62 3.04 15.95 20.70
CA ILE A 62 3.47 15.48 19.38
C ILE A 62 5.00 15.36 19.39
N HIS A 63 5.52 14.24 18.89
CA HIS A 63 6.95 14.00 18.70
C HIS A 63 7.25 13.83 17.21
N HIS A 64 8.07 14.70 16.64
CA HIS A 64 8.44 14.67 15.22
C HIS A 64 9.62 13.72 15.01
N LEU A 65 9.47 12.77 14.09
CA LEU A 65 10.55 11.89 13.64
C LEU A 65 11.29 12.52 12.45
N ASP A 66 10.56 13.26 11.62
CA ASP A 66 11.08 14.12 10.56
C ASP A 66 10.12 15.35 10.38
N PRO A 67 10.31 16.21 9.36
CA PRO A 67 9.45 17.39 9.17
C PRO A 67 7.96 17.10 8.97
N ASP A 68 7.58 15.95 8.41
CA ASP A 68 6.21 15.64 8.00
C ASP A 68 5.62 14.40 8.70
N THR A 69 6.44 13.65 9.43
CA THR A 69 6.09 12.41 10.13
C THR A 69 6.21 12.61 11.63
N ALA A 70 5.06 12.61 12.31
CA ALA A 70 5.03 12.82 13.75
C ALA A 70 4.09 11.86 14.49
N MET A 71 4.51 11.50 15.70
CA MET A 71 3.79 10.62 16.59
C MET A 71 2.97 11.42 17.61
N SER A 72 1.75 10.96 17.85
CA SER A 72 0.94 11.29 19.02
C SER A 72 0.82 10.05 19.91
N PRO A 73 0.22 10.14 21.12
CA PRO A 73 0.15 8.99 22.03
C PRO A 73 -0.53 7.73 21.46
N GLY A 74 -1.44 7.89 20.49
CA GLY A 74 -2.10 6.77 19.81
C GLY A 74 -1.37 6.22 18.60
N THR A 75 -0.31 6.89 18.12
CA THR A 75 0.32 6.57 16.82
C THR A 75 0.96 5.19 16.81
N LEU A 76 1.69 4.81 17.86
CA LEU A 76 2.34 3.49 17.92
C LEU A 76 1.30 2.37 17.83
N GLN A 77 0.22 2.46 18.61
CA GLN A 77 -0.84 1.46 18.58
C GLN A 77 -1.51 1.37 17.20
N ALA A 78 -1.75 2.51 16.55
CA ALA A 78 -2.29 2.55 15.20
C ALA A 78 -1.34 1.91 14.17
N ALA A 79 -0.05 2.22 14.24
CA ALA A 79 0.97 1.65 13.36
C ALA A 79 1.09 0.12 13.51
N LEU A 80 1.01 -0.39 14.75
CA LEU A 80 1.01 -1.83 15.02
C LEU A 80 -0.25 -2.52 14.47
N ARG A 81 -1.42 -1.85 14.52
CA ARG A 81 -2.66 -2.35 13.91
C ARG A 81 -2.58 -2.32 12.38
N ALA A 82 -2.02 -1.27 11.79
CA ALA A 82 -1.87 -1.13 10.34
C ALA A 82 -1.03 -2.29 9.76
N ALA A 83 0.15 -2.53 10.32
CA ALA A 83 0.99 -3.66 9.91
C ALA A 83 0.33 -5.01 10.23
N GLY A 84 -0.38 -5.12 11.38
CA GLY A 84 -1.07 -6.34 11.79
C GLY A 84 -2.23 -6.71 10.85
N ALA A 85 -2.92 -5.72 10.28
CA ALA A 85 -3.96 -5.94 9.26
C ALA A 85 -3.39 -6.65 8.03
N GLY A 86 -2.23 -6.22 7.53
CA GLY A 86 -1.57 -6.83 6.37
C GLY A 86 -1.19 -8.28 6.62
N VAL A 87 -0.70 -8.59 7.83
CA VAL A 87 -0.40 -9.97 8.24
C VAL A 87 -1.68 -10.81 8.32
N LEU A 88 -2.73 -10.33 8.99
CA LEU A 88 -4.00 -11.06 9.07
C LEU A 88 -4.60 -11.28 7.68
N ALA A 89 -4.63 -10.26 6.82
CA ALA A 89 -5.13 -10.37 5.45
C ALA A 89 -4.36 -11.42 4.66
N THR A 90 -3.03 -11.46 4.82
CA THR A 90 -2.17 -12.51 4.22
C THR A 90 -2.56 -13.90 4.73
N ASP A 91 -2.74 -14.07 6.03
CA ASP A 91 -3.16 -15.35 6.61
C ASP A 91 -4.52 -15.80 6.08
N LEU A 92 -5.49 -14.91 5.99
CA LEU A 92 -6.84 -15.22 5.51
C LEU A 92 -6.83 -15.69 4.05
N VAL A 93 -6.06 -15.02 3.17
CA VAL A 93 -5.95 -15.45 1.76
C VAL A 93 -5.16 -16.74 1.60
N MET A 94 -4.12 -16.95 2.42
CA MET A 94 -3.29 -18.15 2.36
C MET A 94 -4.03 -19.39 2.91
N LYS A 95 -4.92 -19.21 3.88
CA LYS A 95 -5.82 -20.27 4.38
C LYS A 95 -7.02 -20.53 3.46
N GLY A 96 -7.25 -19.69 2.44
CA GLY A 96 -8.39 -19.78 1.54
C GLY A 96 -9.72 -19.36 2.19
N GLU A 97 -9.68 -18.63 3.31
CA GLU A 97 -10.88 -18.10 3.98
C GLU A 97 -11.49 -16.93 3.19
N VAL A 98 -10.65 -16.16 2.51
CA VAL A 98 -11.04 -15.13 1.55
C VAL A 98 -10.16 -15.22 0.30
N ARG A 99 -10.66 -14.76 -0.85
CA ARG A 99 -9.87 -14.69 -2.09
C ARG A 99 -9.03 -13.42 -2.16
N ALA A 100 -9.59 -12.30 -1.72
CA ALA A 100 -8.91 -11.03 -1.67
C ALA A 100 -9.27 -10.27 -0.39
N ALA A 101 -8.38 -9.37 0.06
CA ALA A 101 -8.59 -8.53 1.23
C ALA A 101 -8.13 -7.09 0.95
N PHE A 102 -8.87 -6.11 1.48
CA PHE A 102 -8.47 -4.70 1.50
C PHE A 102 -8.32 -4.23 2.95
N CYS A 103 -7.16 -3.69 3.29
CA CYS A 103 -6.85 -3.18 4.62
C CYS A 103 -7.06 -1.66 4.64
N ALA A 104 -8.22 -1.21 5.11
CA ALA A 104 -8.53 0.20 5.36
C ALA A 104 -7.80 0.68 6.64
N VAL A 105 -6.50 0.90 6.56
CA VAL A 105 -5.63 1.20 7.70
C VAL A 105 -5.01 2.57 7.65
N ARG A 106 -4.64 3.08 8.83
CA ARG A 106 -3.79 4.26 9.01
C ARG A 106 -2.93 4.05 10.26
N PRO A 107 -1.65 4.47 10.29
CA PRO A 107 -0.91 5.19 9.24
C PRO A 107 -0.52 4.33 8.01
N PRO A 108 -0.14 4.96 6.88
CA PRO A 108 0.40 4.28 5.70
C PRO A 108 1.80 3.67 5.96
N GLY A 109 2.37 2.99 4.96
CA GLY A 109 3.61 2.22 5.11
C GLY A 109 4.66 2.34 4.00
N HIS A 110 4.31 2.60 2.75
CA HIS A 110 5.25 2.39 1.63
C HIS A 110 6.52 3.28 1.61
N HIS A 111 6.53 4.39 2.37
CA HIS A 111 7.71 5.26 2.55
C HIS A 111 8.64 4.83 3.70
N ALA A 112 8.19 3.95 4.60
CA ALA A 112 9.04 3.48 5.70
C ALA A 112 10.14 2.57 5.13
N GLU A 113 11.37 3.06 5.09
CA GLU A 113 12.55 2.30 4.70
C GLU A 113 12.90 1.27 5.76
N ARG A 114 13.87 0.40 5.45
CA ARG A 114 14.33 -0.65 6.37
C ARG A 114 14.64 -0.07 7.75
N ALA A 115 15.29 1.08 7.83
CA ALA A 115 15.72 1.68 9.11
C ALA A 115 15.37 3.18 9.25
N LYS A 116 14.37 3.69 8.52
CA LYS A 116 14.01 5.12 8.57
C LYS A 116 12.49 5.33 8.40
N PRO A 117 11.82 6.02 9.34
CA PRO A 117 10.44 6.47 9.14
C PRO A 117 10.44 7.78 8.33
N MET A 118 9.48 7.94 7.43
CA MET A 118 9.29 9.18 6.66
C MET A 118 7.96 9.15 5.91
N GLY A 119 7.50 10.30 5.41
CA GLY A 119 6.33 10.38 4.52
C GLY A 119 5.08 9.80 5.18
N PHE A 120 4.86 10.15 6.46
CA PHE A 120 3.78 9.64 7.30
C PHE A 120 3.86 8.16 7.69
N CYS A 121 4.88 7.44 7.22
CA CYS A 121 5.01 6.00 7.37
C CYS A 121 5.97 5.63 8.52
N PHE A 122 5.53 4.69 9.38
CA PHE A 122 6.29 4.25 10.56
C PHE A 122 6.77 2.80 10.43
N PHE A 123 5.98 1.93 9.83
CA PHE A 123 6.35 0.57 9.49
C PHE A 123 5.89 0.31 8.06
N ASN A 124 6.68 -0.44 7.29
CA ASN A 124 6.32 -0.77 5.93
C ASN A 124 5.30 -1.91 5.92
N ASN A 125 4.02 -1.54 6.03
CA ASN A 125 2.91 -2.46 6.15
C ASN A 125 2.91 -3.54 5.05
N ILE A 126 3.08 -3.11 3.79
CA ILE A 126 3.03 -4.01 2.63
C ILE A 126 4.26 -4.91 2.56
N ALA A 127 5.46 -4.41 2.88
CA ALA A 127 6.67 -5.22 2.88
C ALA A 127 6.67 -6.24 4.03
N ILE A 128 6.13 -5.88 5.21
CA ILE A 128 5.92 -6.83 6.31
C ILE A 128 4.99 -7.97 5.87
N ALA A 129 3.87 -7.65 5.21
CA ALA A 129 2.92 -8.64 4.70
C ALA A 129 3.56 -9.54 3.61
N ALA A 130 4.27 -8.95 2.66
CA ALA A 130 4.98 -9.67 1.60
C ALA A 130 6.04 -10.62 2.17
N ARG A 131 6.87 -10.14 3.10
CA ARG A 131 7.87 -10.97 3.79
C ARG A 131 7.22 -12.02 4.69
N HIS A 132 6.05 -11.75 5.26
CA HIS A 132 5.29 -12.76 5.99
C HIS A 132 4.85 -13.91 5.07
N ALA A 133 4.32 -13.62 3.88
CA ALA A 133 3.97 -14.65 2.91
C ALA A 133 5.19 -15.48 2.44
N LEU A 134 6.35 -14.84 2.27
CA LEU A 134 7.58 -15.55 1.90
C LEU A 134 8.14 -16.40 3.04
N ASP A 135 8.34 -15.80 4.21
CA ASP A 135 9.14 -16.39 5.28
C ASP A 135 8.32 -17.25 6.25
N HIS A 136 7.01 -17.00 6.39
CA HIS A 136 6.10 -17.83 7.20
C HIS A 136 5.34 -18.86 6.35
N TRP A 137 4.72 -18.43 5.26
CA TRP A 137 3.94 -19.31 4.39
C TRP A 137 4.77 -20.03 3.32
N GLY A 138 6.05 -19.68 3.18
CA GLY A 138 6.98 -20.39 2.29
C GLY A 138 6.72 -20.16 0.79
N LEU A 139 6.03 -19.07 0.42
CA LEU A 139 5.89 -18.71 -0.99
C LEU A 139 7.27 -18.44 -1.60
N ALA A 140 7.44 -18.82 -2.87
CA ALA A 140 8.67 -18.60 -3.61
C ALA A 140 8.65 -17.25 -4.35
N ARG A 141 7.47 -16.75 -4.73
CA ARG A 141 7.31 -15.52 -5.52
C ARG A 141 6.12 -14.69 -5.07
N VAL A 142 6.35 -13.45 -4.66
CA VAL A 142 5.29 -12.47 -4.37
C VAL A 142 5.54 -11.18 -5.16
N ALA A 143 4.47 -10.56 -5.66
CA ALA A 143 4.57 -9.27 -6.33
C ALA A 143 3.99 -8.17 -5.45
N VAL A 144 4.65 -7.01 -5.41
CA VAL A 144 4.10 -5.77 -4.85
C VAL A 144 3.80 -4.82 -6.01
N VAL A 145 2.56 -4.37 -6.10
CA VAL A 145 2.10 -3.39 -7.07
C VAL A 145 1.83 -2.09 -6.32
N ASP A 146 2.50 -1.01 -6.72
CA ASP A 146 2.34 0.29 -6.07
C ASP A 146 1.86 1.34 -7.08
N PHE A 147 0.63 1.81 -6.89
CA PHE A 147 0.02 2.87 -7.70
C PHE A 147 -0.25 4.15 -6.90
N ASP A 148 0.30 4.27 -5.68
CA ASP A 148 0.41 5.55 -5.02
C ASP A 148 1.19 6.54 -5.90
N VAL A 149 0.85 7.82 -5.84
CA VAL A 149 1.51 8.81 -6.70
C VAL A 149 2.96 9.06 -6.30
N HIS A 150 3.31 8.80 -5.05
CA HIS A 150 4.66 8.93 -4.53
C HIS A 150 5.42 7.62 -4.72
N HIS A 151 6.73 7.73 -4.92
CA HIS A 151 7.56 6.54 -5.01
C HIS A 151 7.60 5.79 -3.67
N GLY A 152 7.22 4.51 -3.67
CA GLY A 152 7.35 3.59 -2.54
C GLY A 152 8.81 3.23 -2.22
N ASN A 153 9.63 4.24 -1.90
CA ASN A 153 11.07 4.11 -1.62
C ASN A 153 11.36 3.13 -0.49
N GLY A 154 10.49 3.04 0.51
CA GLY A 154 10.67 2.11 1.60
C GLY A 154 10.49 0.65 1.16
N THR A 155 9.50 0.42 0.31
CA THR A 155 9.26 -0.91 -0.28
C THR A 155 10.42 -1.32 -1.18
N GLU A 156 10.94 -0.41 -2.00
CA GLU A 156 12.13 -0.65 -2.81
C GLU A 156 13.34 -0.99 -1.93
N ASP A 157 13.66 -0.18 -0.91
CA ASP A 157 14.78 -0.41 0.00
C ASP A 157 14.70 -1.78 0.73
N ILE A 158 13.49 -2.21 1.08
CA ILE A 158 13.28 -3.46 1.81
C ILE A 158 13.36 -4.69 0.90
N LEU A 159 12.87 -4.59 -0.35
CA LEU A 159 12.69 -5.74 -1.25
C LEU A 159 13.71 -5.80 -2.39
N ALA A 160 14.50 -4.76 -2.62
CA ALA A 160 15.51 -4.76 -3.67
C ALA A 160 16.50 -5.91 -3.50
N ASN A 161 16.84 -6.56 -4.61
CA ASN A 161 17.76 -7.70 -4.69
C ASN A 161 17.27 -9.01 -4.03
N ASP A 162 16.06 -9.08 -3.48
CA ASP A 162 15.41 -10.36 -3.17
C ASP A 162 14.65 -10.87 -4.41
N MET A 163 15.20 -11.86 -5.11
CA MET A 163 14.59 -12.37 -6.35
C MET A 163 13.30 -13.17 -6.14
N ARG A 164 12.88 -13.38 -4.88
CA ARG A 164 11.55 -13.90 -4.53
C ARG A 164 10.47 -12.81 -4.58
N THR A 165 10.85 -11.56 -4.77
CA THR A 165 9.92 -10.43 -4.89
C THR A 165 10.06 -9.74 -6.23
N LEU A 166 8.95 -9.22 -6.74
CA LEU A 166 8.91 -8.25 -7.84
C LEU A 166 8.14 -7.02 -7.37
N MET A 167 8.70 -5.83 -7.53
CA MET A 167 7.94 -4.59 -7.41
C MET A 167 7.65 -4.05 -8.81
N VAL A 168 6.38 -3.74 -9.07
CA VAL A 168 5.99 -2.89 -10.21
C VAL A 168 5.33 -1.65 -9.63
N SER A 169 5.74 -0.48 -10.08
CA SER A 169 5.14 0.76 -9.59
C SER A 169 5.12 1.87 -10.63
N MET A 170 4.40 2.92 -10.30
CA MET A 170 4.47 4.22 -10.95
C MET A 170 4.63 5.28 -9.87
N PHE A 171 5.23 6.40 -10.23
CA PHE A 171 5.35 7.53 -9.32
C PHE A 171 5.58 8.81 -10.12
N GLN A 172 5.03 9.92 -9.66
CA GLN A 172 5.29 11.21 -10.26
C GLN A 172 6.78 11.57 -10.11
N HIS A 173 7.42 12.04 -11.18
CA HIS A 173 8.83 12.45 -11.15
C HIS A 173 9.11 13.64 -12.07
N PRO A 174 9.92 14.63 -11.62
CA PRO A 174 10.49 14.78 -10.28
C PRO A 174 9.44 15.18 -9.24
N PHE A 175 9.36 14.44 -8.14
CA PHE A 175 8.42 14.67 -7.03
C PHE A 175 8.91 14.01 -5.75
N TYR A 176 8.34 14.32 -4.58
CA TYR A 176 8.67 13.63 -3.33
C TYR A 176 8.51 12.10 -3.51
N PRO A 177 9.44 11.26 -3.00
CA PRO A 177 10.62 11.54 -2.16
C PRO A 177 11.91 11.91 -2.92
N TYR A 178 11.82 12.23 -4.21
CA TYR A 178 12.93 12.62 -5.10
C TYR A 178 13.97 11.51 -5.34
N CYS A 179 13.53 10.25 -5.35
CA CYS A 179 14.35 9.08 -5.69
C CYS A 179 13.60 8.11 -6.62
N GLY A 180 14.07 6.86 -6.76
CA GLY A 180 13.44 5.80 -7.57
C GLY A 180 13.87 5.74 -9.04
N THR A 181 14.74 6.67 -9.50
CA THR A 181 15.23 6.71 -10.89
C THR A 181 16.68 6.26 -11.04
N GLU A 182 17.40 6.06 -9.93
CA GLU A 182 18.82 5.75 -9.92
C GLU A 182 19.05 4.24 -9.78
N ASN A 183 19.57 3.60 -10.83
CA ASN A 183 20.04 2.20 -10.82
C ASN A 183 19.10 1.20 -10.10
N PRO A 184 17.83 1.07 -10.52
CA PRO A 184 16.89 0.15 -9.89
C PRO A 184 17.42 -1.29 -9.94
N ALA A 185 17.22 -2.04 -8.87
CA ALA A 185 17.57 -3.46 -8.83
C ALA A 185 16.80 -4.25 -9.92
N PRO A 186 17.28 -5.42 -10.38
CA PRO A 186 16.63 -6.17 -11.46
C PRO A 186 15.15 -6.52 -11.19
N ASN A 187 14.79 -6.67 -9.92
CA ASN A 187 13.44 -6.98 -9.46
C ASN A 187 12.56 -5.73 -9.22
N MET A 188 13.03 -4.55 -9.62
CA MET A 188 12.31 -3.27 -9.52
C MET A 188 11.88 -2.81 -10.91
N CYS A 189 10.57 -2.65 -11.10
CA CYS A 189 9.94 -2.15 -12.31
C CYS A 189 9.15 -0.88 -11.98
N ASN A 190 9.87 0.11 -11.46
CA ASN A 190 9.31 1.36 -10.95
C ASN A 190 9.36 2.41 -12.07
N ILE A 191 8.19 2.87 -12.54
CA ILE A 191 8.09 3.70 -13.73
C ILE A 191 7.88 5.17 -13.33
N PRO A 192 8.88 6.07 -13.52
CA PRO A 192 8.67 7.49 -13.31
C PRO A 192 7.73 8.05 -14.37
N VAL A 193 6.71 8.80 -13.94
CA VAL A 193 5.75 9.45 -14.82
C VAL A 193 5.78 10.96 -14.62
N LYS A 194 5.54 11.71 -15.70
CA LYS A 194 5.49 13.18 -15.62
C LYS A 194 4.16 13.65 -15.05
N ALA A 195 4.19 14.81 -14.39
CA ALA A 195 2.97 15.55 -14.06
C ALA A 195 2.08 15.71 -15.31
N GLY A 196 0.78 15.57 -15.12
CA GLY A 196 -0.24 15.62 -16.16
C GLY A 196 -0.58 14.27 -16.81
N LEU A 197 0.04 13.15 -16.40
CA LEU A 197 -0.40 11.82 -16.82
C LEU A 197 -1.87 11.61 -16.47
N ARG A 198 -2.65 11.07 -17.41
CA ARG A 198 -4.08 10.74 -17.24
C ARG A 198 -4.30 9.23 -17.46
N GLY A 199 -5.55 8.80 -17.31
CA GLY A 199 -5.93 7.39 -17.36
C GLY A 199 -5.47 6.62 -18.61
N ASP A 200 -5.47 7.24 -19.79
CA ASP A 200 -4.98 6.62 -21.03
C ASP A 200 -3.49 6.26 -20.95
N GLY A 201 -2.64 7.21 -20.58
CA GLY A 201 -1.21 6.98 -20.40
C GLY A 201 -0.89 6.03 -19.25
N PHE A 202 -1.70 6.06 -18.17
CA PHE A 202 -1.57 5.09 -17.08
C PHE A 202 -1.86 3.66 -17.55
N ARG A 203 -2.97 3.45 -18.27
CA ARG A 203 -3.37 2.14 -18.80
C ARG A 203 -2.35 1.60 -19.80
N GLU A 204 -1.84 2.45 -20.68
CA GLU A 204 -0.76 2.11 -21.61
C GLU A 204 0.48 1.65 -20.85
N MET A 205 0.94 2.43 -19.87
CA MET A 205 2.09 2.08 -19.05
C MET A 205 1.91 0.76 -18.30
N VAL A 206 0.76 0.55 -17.65
CA VAL A 206 0.47 -0.72 -16.96
C VAL A 206 0.52 -1.89 -17.94
N THR A 207 -0.12 -1.74 -19.11
CA THR A 207 -0.21 -2.78 -20.14
C THR A 207 1.15 -3.13 -20.72
N GLU A 208 1.99 -2.12 -21.00
CA GLU A 208 3.26 -2.32 -21.67
C GLU A 208 4.43 -2.64 -20.73
N LYS A 209 4.35 -2.22 -19.47
CA LYS A 209 5.47 -2.31 -18.52
C LYS A 209 5.18 -3.27 -17.37
N TRP A 210 4.03 -3.16 -16.72
CA TRP A 210 3.72 -3.96 -15.52
C TRP A 210 3.25 -5.37 -15.88
N LEU A 211 2.22 -5.49 -16.72
CA LEU A 211 1.61 -6.79 -17.01
C LEU A 211 2.61 -7.81 -17.59
N PRO A 212 3.54 -7.46 -18.50
CA PRO A 212 4.54 -8.40 -18.98
C PRO A 212 5.45 -8.90 -17.86
N ARG A 213 5.92 -8.01 -16.99
CA ARG A 213 6.79 -8.36 -15.84
C ARG A 213 6.07 -9.23 -14.83
N LEU A 214 4.83 -8.90 -14.50
CA LEU A 214 3.98 -9.69 -13.61
C LEU A 214 3.70 -11.09 -14.17
N THR A 215 3.39 -11.17 -15.47
CA THR A 215 3.10 -12.45 -16.15
C THR A 215 4.35 -13.34 -16.19
N GLU A 216 5.51 -12.78 -16.54
CA GLU A 216 6.79 -13.51 -16.54
C GLU A 216 7.18 -13.99 -15.14
N PHE A 217 6.98 -13.15 -14.13
CA PHE A 217 7.31 -13.48 -12.75
C PHE A 217 6.37 -14.51 -12.12
N ALA A 218 5.12 -14.60 -12.61
CA ALA A 218 4.10 -15.54 -12.14
C ALA A 218 4.00 -15.59 -10.60
N PRO A 219 3.60 -14.48 -9.94
CA PRO A 219 3.52 -14.39 -8.49
C PRO A 219 2.49 -15.37 -7.92
N GLU A 220 2.79 -15.90 -6.73
CA GLU A 220 1.89 -16.80 -6.01
C GLU A 220 0.92 -16.03 -5.08
N LEU A 221 1.19 -14.74 -4.87
CA LEU A 221 0.36 -13.78 -4.15
C LEU A 221 0.71 -12.36 -4.62
N ILE A 222 -0.30 -11.53 -4.85
CA ILE A 222 -0.13 -10.12 -5.22
C ILE A 222 -0.48 -9.24 -4.02
N PHE A 223 0.42 -8.31 -3.72
CA PHE A 223 0.25 -7.25 -2.74
C PHE A 223 0.06 -5.93 -3.45
N VAL A 224 -0.83 -5.08 -2.95
CA VAL A 224 -1.12 -3.77 -3.55
C VAL A 224 -0.94 -2.67 -2.51
N SER A 225 0.03 -1.78 -2.75
CA SER A 225 0.12 -0.47 -2.12
C SER A 225 -0.91 0.44 -2.79
N ALA A 226 -2.09 0.55 -2.19
CA ALA A 226 -3.24 1.22 -2.77
C ALA A 226 -3.33 2.67 -2.29
N GLY A 227 -2.51 3.53 -2.89
CA GLY A 227 -2.62 4.99 -2.78
C GLY A 227 -3.59 5.56 -3.80
N PHE A 228 -4.42 6.52 -3.39
CA PHE A 228 -5.44 7.12 -4.27
C PHE A 228 -5.20 8.63 -4.52
N ASP A 229 -3.98 9.10 -4.26
CA ASP A 229 -3.52 10.49 -4.43
C ASP A 229 -3.04 10.82 -5.85
N ALA A 230 -3.00 9.85 -6.78
CA ALA A 230 -2.88 10.12 -8.21
C ALA A 230 -4.22 10.61 -8.83
N HIS A 231 -5.28 10.72 -8.03
CA HIS A 231 -6.60 11.16 -8.48
C HIS A 231 -6.57 12.63 -8.89
N TYR A 232 -7.31 12.99 -9.95
CA TYR A 232 -7.41 14.36 -10.49
C TYR A 232 -7.85 15.44 -9.48
N GLU A 233 -8.47 15.03 -8.37
CA GLU A 233 -9.00 15.93 -7.34
C GLU A 233 -8.09 16.00 -6.11
N ASP A 234 -6.96 15.28 -6.10
CA ASP A 234 -6.03 15.30 -4.99
C ASP A 234 -5.03 16.45 -5.13
N ASP A 235 -5.01 17.35 -4.14
CA ASP A 235 -4.14 18.53 -4.15
C ASP A 235 -2.67 18.20 -3.86
N MET A 236 -2.35 16.97 -3.43
CA MET A 236 -0.99 16.55 -3.09
C MET A 236 -0.19 16.07 -4.29
N ALA A 237 -0.76 15.99 -5.49
CA ALA A 237 -0.04 15.59 -6.70
C ALA A 237 -0.54 16.31 -7.95
N SER A 238 -0.06 15.90 -9.12
CA SER A 238 -0.39 16.53 -10.40
C SER A 238 -0.70 15.50 -11.48
N LEU A 239 -1.26 14.35 -11.09
CA LEU A 239 -1.77 13.34 -12.00
C LEU A 239 -3.29 13.48 -12.16
N GLY A 240 -3.84 12.82 -13.18
CA GLY A 240 -5.24 12.95 -13.58
C GLY A 240 -5.98 11.63 -13.66
N LEU A 241 -5.73 10.70 -12.73
CA LEU A 241 -6.50 9.47 -12.65
C LEU A 241 -7.90 9.72 -12.10
N VAL A 242 -8.83 8.82 -12.44
CA VAL A 242 -10.19 8.79 -11.91
C VAL A 242 -10.54 7.39 -11.42
N GLU A 243 -11.71 7.23 -10.81
CA GLU A 243 -12.12 5.97 -10.16
C GLU A 243 -12.13 4.77 -11.13
N SER A 244 -12.47 5.00 -12.40
CA SER A 244 -12.47 3.96 -13.43
C SER A 244 -11.08 3.49 -13.82
N ASP A 245 -10.03 4.25 -13.55
CA ASP A 245 -8.64 3.83 -13.75
C ASP A 245 -8.19 2.90 -12.63
N TYR A 246 -8.55 3.23 -11.38
CA TYR A 246 -8.31 2.36 -10.23
C TYR A 246 -9.09 1.05 -10.34
N ALA A 247 -10.35 1.09 -10.77
CA ALA A 247 -11.12 -0.13 -11.05
C ALA A 247 -10.45 -0.97 -12.14
N TRP A 248 -10.07 -0.34 -13.26
CA TRP A 248 -9.44 -1.03 -14.39
C TRP A 248 -8.13 -1.71 -14.00
N VAL A 249 -7.21 -1.03 -13.29
CA VAL A 249 -5.94 -1.65 -12.88
C VAL A 249 -6.19 -2.81 -11.93
N THR A 250 -7.18 -2.70 -11.04
CA THR A 250 -7.58 -3.78 -10.13
C THR A 250 -8.06 -5.01 -10.90
N GLU A 251 -8.87 -4.83 -11.94
CA GLU A 251 -9.33 -5.90 -12.83
C GLU A 251 -8.15 -6.59 -13.55
N GLN A 252 -7.14 -5.82 -14.00
CA GLN A 252 -5.94 -6.39 -14.62
C GLN A 252 -5.14 -7.23 -13.61
N LEU A 253 -4.98 -6.75 -12.37
CA LEU A 253 -4.27 -7.48 -11.32
C LEU A 253 -5.01 -8.75 -10.90
N LEU A 254 -6.35 -8.71 -10.85
CA LEU A 254 -7.17 -9.90 -10.64
C LEU A 254 -6.93 -10.96 -11.71
N GLU A 255 -6.80 -10.55 -12.98
CA GLU A 255 -6.52 -11.49 -14.06
C GLU A 255 -5.15 -12.15 -13.91
N VAL A 256 -4.09 -11.37 -13.61
CA VAL A 256 -2.77 -11.93 -13.27
C VAL A 256 -2.87 -12.90 -12.08
N ALA A 257 -3.61 -12.51 -11.04
CA ALA A 257 -3.78 -13.32 -9.85
C ALA A 257 -4.51 -14.64 -10.16
N ARG A 258 -5.54 -14.65 -11.01
CA ARG A 258 -6.21 -15.89 -11.45
C ARG A 258 -5.25 -16.84 -12.17
N GLN A 259 -4.34 -16.30 -12.98
CA GLN A 259 -3.40 -17.10 -13.77
C GLN A 259 -2.29 -17.74 -12.92
N SER A 260 -1.81 -17.07 -11.88
CA SER A 260 -0.59 -17.51 -11.16
C SER A 260 -0.69 -17.51 -9.63
N ALA A 261 -1.57 -16.70 -9.04
CA ALA A 261 -1.73 -16.52 -7.59
C ALA A 261 -3.00 -17.18 -7.02
N GLN A 262 -3.69 -18.03 -7.78
CA GLN A 262 -4.98 -18.64 -7.39
C GLN A 262 -6.03 -17.60 -6.97
N GLY A 263 -5.98 -16.42 -7.60
CA GLY A 263 -6.85 -15.28 -7.30
C GLY A 263 -6.48 -14.51 -6.02
N ARG A 264 -5.38 -14.85 -5.33
CA ARG A 264 -5.01 -14.24 -4.05
C ARG A 264 -4.46 -12.82 -4.23
N ILE A 265 -5.11 -11.85 -3.59
CA ILE A 265 -4.67 -10.45 -3.52
C ILE A 265 -4.82 -9.90 -2.10
N VAL A 266 -3.80 -9.21 -1.60
CA VAL A 266 -3.89 -8.37 -0.39
C VAL A 266 -3.60 -6.93 -0.78
N SER A 267 -4.55 -6.03 -0.53
CA SER A 267 -4.40 -4.59 -0.78
C SER A 267 -4.39 -3.83 0.53
N MET A 268 -3.54 -2.81 0.65
CA MET A 268 -3.42 -1.97 1.84
C MET A 268 -3.49 -0.50 1.45
N LEU A 269 -4.29 0.27 2.19
CA LEU A 269 -4.42 1.70 1.98
C LEU A 269 -3.10 2.42 2.26
N GLU A 270 -2.64 3.24 1.30
CA GLU A 270 -1.48 4.14 1.43
C GLU A 270 -1.96 5.61 1.47
N GLY A 271 -1.62 6.42 0.47
CA GLY A 271 -2.01 7.82 0.31
C GLY A 271 -3.43 8.06 -0.20
N GLY A 272 -3.73 9.30 -0.58
CA GLY A 272 -5.05 9.79 -0.98
C GLY A 272 -5.70 10.65 0.11
N TYR A 273 -5.88 11.93 -0.18
CA TYR A 273 -6.12 12.99 0.80
C TYR A 273 -7.37 13.82 0.49
N ALA A 274 -7.82 13.83 -0.77
CA ALA A 274 -9.12 14.38 -1.14
C ALA A 274 -10.26 13.42 -0.71
N LEU A 275 -10.86 13.65 0.47
CA LEU A 275 -11.80 12.72 1.14
C LEU A 275 -12.88 12.10 0.22
N SER A 276 -13.53 12.92 -0.62
CA SER A 276 -14.56 12.46 -1.56
C SER A 276 -13.97 11.56 -2.66
N ALA A 277 -12.87 11.98 -3.28
CA ALA A 277 -12.18 11.22 -4.33
C ALA A 277 -11.58 9.92 -3.79
N LEU A 278 -10.94 9.97 -2.62
CA LEU A 278 -10.43 8.82 -1.88
C LEU A 278 -11.55 7.79 -1.68
N ALA A 279 -12.67 8.21 -1.09
CA ALA A 279 -13.76 7.30 -0.77
C ALA A 279 -14.38 6.66 -2.03
N ARG A 280 -14.57 7.43 -3.10
CA ARG A 280 -15.08 6.90 -4.38
C ARG A 280 -14.10 5.93 -5.04
N SER A 281 -12.80 6.24 -5.01
CA SER A 281 -11.75 5.42 -5.62
C SER A 281 -11.50 4.12 -4.86
N VAL A 282 -11.48 4.17 -3.51
CA VAL A 282 -11.45 2.98 -2.64
C VAL A 282 -12.67 2.10 -2.89
N SER A 283 -13.86 2.70 -2.97
CA SER A 283 -15.10 1.96 -3.27
C SER A 283 -15.04 1.28 -4.64
N ALA A 284 -14.50 1.94 -5.67
CA ALA A 284 -14.31 1.35 -7.00
C ALA A 284 -13.29 0.19 -6.98
N HIS A 285 -12.17 0.36 -6.26
CA HIS A 285 -11.15 -0.67 -6.06
C HIS A 285 -11.72 -1.90 -5.35
N ILE A 286 -12.42 -1.71 -4.22
CA ILE A 286 -13.03 -2.81 -3.45
C ILE A 286 -14.11 -3.52 -4.28
N LYS A 287 -14.94 -2.77 -5.00
CA LYS A 287 -15.97 -3.34 -5.87
C LYS A 287 -15.35 -4.26 -6.94
N ALA A 288 -14.27 -3.82 -7.58
CA ALA A 288 -13.52 -4.64 -8.53
C ALA A 288 -12.90 -5.89 -7.84
N LEU A 289 -12.24 -5.74 -6.69
CA LEU A 289 -11.68 -6.86 -5.91
C LEU A 289 -12.73 -7.92 -5.56
N ALA A 290 -13.92 -7.48 -5.17
CA ALA A 290 -15.05 -8.32 -4.81
C ALA A 290 -15.75 -8.97 -6.04
N GLU A 291 -15.47 -8.49 -7.26
CA GLU A 291 -16.09 -8.93 -8.51
C GLU A 291 -17.63 -8.77 -8.54
N ILE A 292 -18.13 -7.61 -8.07
CA ILE A 292 -19.57 -7.26 -8.01
C ILE A 292 -19.89 -5.89 -8.62
#